data_AF-A0A5B8FY41-F1
#
_entry.id   AF-A0A5B8FY41-F1
#
_cell.length_a   1.000
_cell.length_b   1.000
_cell.length_c   1.000
_cell.angle_alpha   90.00
_cell.angle_beta   90.00
_cell.angle_gamma   90.00
#
_symmetry.space_group_name_H-M   'P 1'
#
loop_
_entity.id
_entity.type
_entity.pdbx_description
1 polymer ?
#
loop_
_entity_poly.entity_id
_entity_poly.type
_entity_poly.pdbx_seq_one_letter_code
_entity_poly.pdbx_strand_id
1 'polypeptide(L)'
;MEARDTRRRRTRSFDVFRAPILGIAAGASVAKASADPSDAKRLESWLCASGVRVRDLRRVGPREAGLRALFRRSPRARPHAEPLAPRDVAVRKALFELRRGALPGTVARLTGLSPERVDALRAELEQADG
;
A
#
# COMPACT_ATOMS: atom_id res chain seq x y z
N MET A 1 -41.61 -3.92 3.51
CA MET A 1 -40.63 -2.83 3.55
C MET A 1 -39.28 -3.45 3.23
N GLU A 2 -38.95 -3.58 1.94
CA GLU A 2 -37.75 -4.31 1.51
C GLU A 2 -36.49 -3.48 1.73
N ALA A 3 -35.51 -4.09 2.41
CA ALA A 3 -34.20 -3.52 2.64
C ALA A 3 -33.51 -3.31 1.28
N ARG A 4 -33.42 -2.03 0.87
CA ARG A 4 -32.63 -1.61 -0.29
C ARG A 4 -31.18 -1.97 -0.04
N ASP A 5 -30.73 -3.05 -0.67
CA ASP A 5 -29.35 -3.49 -0.74
C ASP A 5 -28.51 -2.43 -1.47
N THR A 6 -27.93 -1.51 -0.70
CA THR A 6 -27.11 -0.40 -1.19
C THR A 6 -25.68 -0.82 -1.56
N ARG A 7 -25.34 -2.12 -1.54
CA ARG A 7 -23.99 -2.61 -1.92
C ARG A 7 -23.81 -2.81 -3.43
N ARG A 8 -24.74 -2.34 -4.25
CA ARG A 8 -24.77 -2.51 -5.73
C ARG A 8 -24.34 -1.29 -6.56
N ARG A 9 -23.58 -0.32 -6.03
CA ARG A 9 -23.08 0.79 -6.84
C ARG A 9 -21.58 1.02 -6.67
N ARG A 10 -20.83 0.72 -7.75
CA ARG A 10 -19.46 1.13 -8.10
C ARG A 10 -18.33 0.11 -8.01
N THR A 11 -18.58 -1.19 -8.07
CA THR A 11 -17.53 -2.11 -8.56
C THR A 11 -17.43 -1.91 -10.07
N ARG A 12 -16.52 -1.04 -10.52
CA ARG A 12 -16.14 -1.01 -11.94
C ARG A 12 -15.79 -2.44 -12.36
N SER A 13 -16.28 -2.91 -13.50
CA SER A 13 -16.03 -4.27 -13.97
C SER A 13 -14.64 -4.35 -14.59
N PHE A 14 -14.07 -5.57 -14.63
CA PHE A 14 -12.84 -5.87 -15.36
C PHE A 14 -12.84 -5.29 -16.79
N ASP A 15 -14.01 -5.28 -17.43
CA ASP A 15 -14.19 -4.82 -18.81
C ASP A 15 -13.85 -3.35 -19.02
N VAL A 16 -14.09 -2.49 -18.02
CA VAL A 16 -13.75 -1.05 -18.06
C VAL A 16 -12.23 -0.84 -18.19
N PHE A 17 -11.46 -1.75 -17.60
CA PHE A 17 -10.00 -1.66 -17.54
C PHE A 17 -9.31 -2.78 -18.32
N ARG A 18 -10.04 -3.47 -19.21
CA ARG A 18 -9.55 -4.66 -19.91
C ARG A 18 -8.24 -4.41 -20.64
N ALA A 19 -8.21 -3.39 -21.49
CA ALA A 19 -7.03 -3.02 -22.26
C ALA A 19 -5.82 -2.65 -21.37
N PRO A 20 -5.94 -1.75 -20.37
CA PRO A 20 -4.82 -1.44 -19.50
C PRO A 20 -4.36 -2.63 -18.65
N ILE A 21 -5.27 -3.49 -18.17
CA ILE A 21 -4.91 -4.68 -17.39
C ILE A 21 -4.09 -5.67 -18.24
N LEU A 22 -4.51 -5.92 -19.48
CA LEU A 22 -3.76 -6.76 -20.41
C LEU A 22 -2.38 -6.17 -20.72
N GLY A 23 -2.30 -4.85 -20.92
CA GLY A 23 -1.03 -4.14 -21.13
C GLY A 23 -0.08 -4.30 -19.95
N ILE A 24 -0.56 -4.12 -18.71
CA ILE A 24 0.25 -4.28 -17.49
C ILE A 24 0.72 -5.73 -17.33
N ALA A 25 -0.16 -6.69 -17.62
CA ALA A 25 0.17 -8.12 -17.55
C ALA A 25 1.20 -8.53 -18.61
N ALA A 26 1.23 -7.84 -19.77
CA ALA A 26 2.27 -7.97 -20.79
C ALA A 26 3.59 -7.23 -20.44
N GLY A 27 3.64 -6.50 -19.31
CA GLY A 27 4.84 -5.83 -18.82
C GLY A 27 4.83 -4.31 -18.96
N ALA A 28 3.79 -3.69 -19.50
CA ALA A 28 3.68 -2.24 -19.55
C ALA A 28 3.62 -1.64 -18.13
N SER A 29 4.08 -0.39 -18.00
CA SER A 29 3.82 0.41 -16.80
C SER A 29 2.37 0.85 -16.77
N VAL A 30 1.83 1.13 -15.58
CA VAL A 30 0.44 1.59 -15.40
C VAL A 30 0.18 2.88 -16.19
N ALA A 31 1.16 3.78 -16.23
CA ALA A 31 1.13 5.02 -17.00
C ALA A 31 1.17 4.81 -18.53
N LYS A 32 1.82 3.74 -19.02
CA LYS A 32 1.83 3.40 -20.46
C LYS A 32 0.58 2.63 -20.87
N ALA A 33 0.01 1.87 -19.94
CA ALA A 33 -1.21 1.10 -20.15
C ALA A 33 -2.47 1.97 -20.15
N SER A 34 -2.43 3.12 -19.48
CA SER A 34 -3.53 4.09 -19.41
C SER A 34 -3.13 5.36 -20.17
N ALA A 35 -3.80 5.69 -21.27
CA ALA A 35 -3.46 6.86 -22.08
C ALA A 35 -3.67 8.20 -21.34
N ASP A 36 -4.53 8.23 -20.31
CA ASP A 36 -4.82 9.40 -19.47
C ASP A 36 -4.32 9.17 -18.02
N PRO A 37 -3.58 10.12 -17.41
CA PRO A 37 -3.19 10.08 -15.99
C PRO A 37 -4.37 9.91 -15.01
N SER A 38 -5.53 10.45 -15.33
CA SER A 38 -6.76 10.32 -14.55
C SER A 38 -7.25 8.87 -14.55
N ASP A 39 -7.12 8.18 -15.68
CA ASP A 39 -7.49 6.79 -15.82
C ASP A 39 -6.47 5.84 -15.19
N ALA A 40 -5.18 6.21 -15.19
CA ALA A 40 -4.15 5.50 -14.42
C ALA A 40 -4.48 5.50 -12.91
N LYS A 41 -4.78 6.67 -12.33
CA LYS A 41 -5.19 6.78 -10.91
C LYS A 41 -6.46 6.00 -10.60
N ARG A 42 -7.43 6.04 -11.51
CA ARG A 42 -8.69 5.29 -11.40
C ARG A 42 -8.48 3.78 -11.44
N LEU A 43 -7.57 3.31 -12.29
CA LEU A 43 -7.17 1.91 -12.38
C LEU A 43 -6.45 1.45 -11.11
N GLU A 44 -5.49 2.23 -10.61
CA GLU A 44 -4.77 1.91 -9.38
C GLU A 44 -5.70 1.81 -8.17
N SER A 45 -6.61 2.78 -8.03
CA SER A 45 -7.62 2.78 -6.97
C SER A 45 -8.52 1.52 -7.06
N TRP A 46 -8.90 1.14 -8.28
CA TRP A 46 -9.73 -0.04 -8.51
C TRP A 46 -9.00 -1.37 -8.28
N LEU A 47 -7.75 -1.50 -8.73
CA LEU A 47 -6.90 -2.68 -8.46
C LEU A 47 -6.69 -2.84 -6.95
N CYS A 48 -6.43 -1.73 -6.25
CA CYS A 48 -6.30 -1.67 -4.80
C CYS A 48 -7.57 -2.14 -4.08
N ALA A 49 -8.74 -1.65 -4.48
CA ALA A 49 -10.03 -2.09 -3.94
C ALA A 49 -10.33 -3.57 -4.24
N SER A 50 -9.85 -4.07 -5.36
CA SER A 50 -9.97 -5.49 -5.76
C SER A 50 -8.94 -6.40 -5.07
N GLY A 51 -7.98 -5.83 -4.32
CA GLY A 51 -6.91 -6.59 -3.67
C GLY A 51 -5.89 -7.20 -4.64
N VAL A 52 -5.85 -6.75 -5.90
CA VAL A 52 -4.97 -7.28 -6.94
C VAL A 52 -3.78 -6.35 -7.12
N ARG A 53 -2.55 -6.88 -7.01
CA ARG A 53 -1.33 -6.10 -7.24
C ARG A 53 -0.85 -6.27 -8.68
N VAL A 54 -0.07 -5.31 -9.18
CA VAL A 54 0.58 -5.38 -10.51
C VAL A 54 1.40 -6.67 -10.69
N ARG A 55 2.10 -7.11 -9.63
CA ARG A 55 2.85 -8.39 -9.66
C ARG A 55 1.95 -9.60 -9.94
N ASP A 56 0.71 -9.57 -9.46
CA ASP A 56 -0.23 -10.69 -9.62
C ASP A 56 -0.74 -10.74 -11.07
N LEU A 57 -0.98 -9.58 -11.68
CA LEU A 57 -1.29 -9.45 -13.11
C LEU A 57 -0.14 -9.99 -13.98
N ARG A 58 1.09 -9.58 -13.69
CA ARG A 58 2.29 -10.04 -14.42
C ARG A 58 2.54 -11.54 -14.26
N ARG A 59 2.29 -12.10 -13.08
CA ARG A 59 2.42 -13.54 -12.81
C ARG A 59 1.45 -14.37 -13.65
N VAL A 60 0.24 -13.87 -13.89
CA VAL A 60 -0.74 -14.52 -14.77
C VAL A 60 -0.40 -14.31 -16.25
N GLY A 61 0.22 -13.17 -16.58
CA GLY A 61 0.50 -12.76 -17.96
C GLY A 61 -0.77 -12.28 -18.68
N PRO A 62 -0.68 -11.91 -19.97
CA PRO A 62 -1.79 -11.32 -20.74
C PRO A 62 -2.87 -12.34 -21.15
N ARG A 63 -3.21 -13.28 -20.27
CA ARG A 63 -4.25 -14.28 -20.46
C ARG A 63 -5.55 -13.81 -19.83
N GLU A 64 -6.48 -13.34 -20.65
CA GLU A 64 -7.72 -12.73 -20.20
C GLU A 64 -8.54 -13.59 -19.23
N ALA A 65 -8.73 -14.87 -19.52
CA ALA A 65 -9.47 -15.79 -18.65
C ALA A 65 -8.81 -15.91 -17.26
N GLY A 66 -7.48 -15.99 -17.20
CA GLY A 66 -6.73 -16.05 -15.96
C GLY A 66 -6.80 -14.75 -15.18
N LEU A 67 -6.74 -13.60 -15.86
CA LEU A 67 -6.87 -12.29 -15.23
C LEU A 67 -8.29 -12.09 -14.69
N ARG A 68 -9.32 -12.41 -15.46
CA ARG A 68 -10.72 -12.36 -15.02
C ARG A 68 -10.97 -13.25 -13.80
N ALA A 69 -10.30 -14.41 -13.70
CA ALA A 69 -10.37 -15.28 -12.53
C ALA A 69 -9.76 -14.66 -11.26
N LEU A 70 -8.73 -13.81 -11.38
CA LEU A 70 -8.16 -13.08 -10.22
C LEU A 70 -9.19 -12.16 -9.57
N PHE A 71 -10.01 -11.48 -10.37
CA PHE A 71 -11.03 -10.55 -9.89
C PHE A 71 -12.34 -11.23 -9.46
N ARG A 72 -12.53 -12.51 -9.77
CA ARG A 72 -13.67 -13.32 -9.30
C ARG A 72 -13.45 -13.95 -7.93
N ARG A 73 -12.19 -14.09 -7.51
CA ARG A 73 -11.89 -14.49 -6.13
C ARG A 73 -12.32 -13.34 -5.22
N SER A 74 -13.12 -13.65 -4.18
CA SER A 74 -13.42 -12.70 -3.11
C SER A 74 -12.13 -11.96 -2.76
N PRO A 75 -12.12 -10.62 -2.70
CA PRO A 75 -10.91 -9.86 -2.47
C PRO A 75 -10.23 -10.50 -1.27
N ARG A 76 -9.03 -11.06 -1.48
CA ARG A 76 -8.24 -11.62 -0.39
C ARG A 76 -8.25 -10.54 0.66
N ALA A 77 -8.83 -10.83 1.82
CA ALA A 77 -8.90 -9.90 2.93
C ALA A 77 -7.53 -9.26 2.98
N ARG A 78 -7.49 -7.97 2.63
CA ARG A 78 -6.25 -7.20 2.65
C ARG A 78 -5.70 -7.51 4.04
N PRO A 79 -4.46 -7.99 4.21
CA PRO A 79 -3.90 -7.95 5.55
C PRO A 79 -4.11 -6.50 5.94
N HIS A 80 -4.97 -6.29 6.95
CA HIS A 80 -5.13 -4.97 7.52
C HIS A 80 -3.69 -4.58 7.77
N ALA A 81 -3.21 -3.53 7.09
CA ALA A 81 -2.16 -2.77 7.71
C ALA A 81 -2.87 -2.30 8.97
N GLU A 82 -2.74 -3.07 10.05
CA GLU A 82 -3.02 -2.55 11.37
C GLU A 82 -2.34 -1.19 11.34
N PRO A 83 -3.07 -0.10 11.64
CA PRO A 83 -2.40 1.17 11.82
C PRO A 83 -1.34 0.87 12.87
N LEU A 84 -0.08 0.77 12.42
CA LEU A 84 1.07 0.65 13.30
C LEU A 84 0.82 1.72 14.34
N ALA A 85 0.69 1.29 15.59
CA ALA A 85 0.27 2.18 16.65
C ALA A 85 1.10 3.47 16.52
N PRO A 86 0.55 4.66 16.76
CA PRO A 86 1.30 5.92 16.57
C PRO A 86 2.71 5.88 17.18
N ARG A 87 2.86 5.10 18.26
CA ARG A 87 4.11 4.72 18.92
C ARG A 87 5.13 3.99 18.03
N ASP A 88 4.73 3.01 17.22
CA ASP A 88 5.63 2.27 16.32
C ASP A 88 6.19 3.15 15.19
N VAL A 89 5.37 4.07 14.67
CA VAL A 89 5.83 5.02 13.65
C VAL A 89 6.79 6.03 14.28
N ALA A 90 6.47 6.55 15.47
CA ALA A 90 7.33 7.48 16.20
C ALA A 90 8.67 6.84 16.58
N VAL A 91 8.67 5.59 17.05
CA VAL A 91 9.89 4.84 17.41
C VAL A 91 10.76 4.57 16.18
N ARG A 92 10.17 4.12 15.06
CA ARG A 92 10.92 3.92 13.80
C ARG A 92 11.54 5.22 13.30
N LYS A 93 10.79 6.32 13.34
CA LYS A 93 11.30 7.64 12.97
C LYS A 93 12.41 8.10 13.92
N ALA A 94 12.26 7.86 15.22
CA ALA A 94 13.29 8.22 16.21
C ALA A 94 14.61 7.47 15.96
N LEU A 95 14.55 6.14 15.76
CA LEU A 95 15.72 5.34 15.43
C LEU A 95 16.38 5.77 14.12
N PHE A 96 15.59 6.12 13.10
CA PHE A 96 16.09 6.61 11.83
C PHE A 96 16.87 7.93 11.99
N GLU A 97 16.33 8.90 12.73
CA GLU A 97 17.01 10.18 12.96
C GLU A 97 18.24 10.03 13.87
N LEU A 98 18.18 9.18 14.89
CA LEU A 98 19.33 8.88 15.76
C LEU A 98 20.49 8.26 14.97
N ARG A 99 20.22 7.32 14.07
CA ARG A 99 21.24 6.74 13.17
C ARG A 99 21.88 7.75 12.23
N ARG A 100 21.19 8.86 11.93
CA ARG A 100 21.73 9.97 11.15
C ARG A 100 22.56 10.95 11.97
N GLY A 101 22.71 10.71 13.27
CA GLY A 101 23.42 11.59 14.19
C GLY A 101 22.60 12.78 14.71
N ALA A 102 21.27 12.72 14.62
CA ALA A 102 20.41 13.76 15.18
C ALA A 102 20.49 13.79 16.71
N LEU A 103 20.49 15.00 17.29
CA LEU A 103 20.49 15.18 18.74
C LEU A 103 19.18 14.65 19.38
N PRO A 104 19.24 13.97 20.53
CA PRO A 104 18.05 13.41 21.20
C PRO A 104 16.91 14.41 21.41
N GLY A 105 17.21 15.65 21.82
CA GLY A 105 16.19 16.69 22.01
C GLY A 105 15.51 17.16 20.72
N THR A 106 16.17 17.02 19.57
CA THR A 106 15.56 17.27 18.25
C THR A 106 14.67 16.09 17.85
N VAL A 107 15.11 14.86 18.12
CA VAL A 107 14.33 13.66 17.84
C VAL A 107 13.04 13.60 18.68
N ALA A 108 13.10 13.96 19.96
CA ALA A 108 11.93 14.04 20.84
C ALA A 108 10.86 15.00 20.26
N ARG A 109 11.27 16.20 19.83
CA ARG A 109 10.36 17.18 19.18
C ARG A 109 9.79 16.68 17.85
N LEU A 110 10.58 16.00 17.04
CA LEU A 110 10.16 15.51 15.70
C LEU A 110 9.22 14.30 15.75
N THR A 111 9.23 13.55 16.85
CA THR A 111 8.51 12.28 17.01
C THR A 111 7.42 12.33 18.07
N GLY A 112 7.42 13.35 18.94
CA GLY A 112 6.51 13.45 20.08
C GLY A 112 6.80 12.44 21.19
N LEU A 113 7.95 11.76 21.15
CA LEU A 113 8.41 10.87 22.22
C LEU A 113 8.97 11.68 23.38
N SER A 114 8.86 11.12 24.60
CA SER A 114 9.51 11.74 25.76
C SER A 114 11.04 11.65 25.62
N PRO A 115 11.79 12.61 26.18
CA PRO A 115 13.26 12.59 26.14
C PRO A 115 13.83 11.27 26.68
N GLU A 116 13.29 10.74 27.78
CA GLU A 116 13.77 9.49 28.39
C GLU A 116 13.60 8.31 27.44
N ARG A 117 12.53 8.28 26.64
CA ARG A 117 12.32 7.23 25.65
C ARG A 117 13.29 7.33 24.48
N VAL A 118 13.65 8.55 24.06
CA VAL A 118 14.64 8.76 22.99
C VAL A 118 16.04 8.35 23.48
N ASP A 119 16.40 8.66 24.72
CA ASP A 119 17.66 8.24 25.31
C ASP A 119 17.77 6.71 25.45
N ALA A 120 16.68 6.04 25.84
CA ALA A 120 16.61 4.58 25.84
C ALA A 120 16.83 4.00 24.44
N LEU A 121 16.19 4.56 23.41
CA LEU A 121 16.36 4.12 22.01
C LEU A 121 17.78 4.34 21.49
N ARG A 122 18.46 5.40 21.95
CA ARG A 122 19.86 5.65 21.62
C ARG A 122 20.78 4.62 22.27
N ALA A 123 20.59 4.30 23.55
CA ALA A 123 21.35 3.27 24.23
C ALA A 123 21.15 1.89 23.59
N GLU A 124 19.92 1.55 23.18
CA GLU A 124 19.61 0.34 22.42
C GLU A 124 20.36 0.28 21.07
N LEU A 125 20.52 1.42 20.38
CA LEU A 125 21.31 1.50 19.14
C LEU A 125 22.81 1.34 19.37
N GLU A 126 23.37 2.03 20.37
CA GLU A 126 24.80 1.94 20.70
C GLU A 126 25.21 0.52 21.12
N GLN A 127 24.32 -0.25 21.76
CA GLN A 127 24.54 -1.66 22.09
C GLN A 127 24.42 -2.61 20.89
N ALA A 128 23.69 -2.22 19.84
CA ALA A 128 23.51 -3.04 18.65
C ALA A 128 24.61 -2.83 17.59
N ASP A 129 25.25 -1.66 17.62
CA ASP A 129 26.33 -1.28 16.71
C ASP A 129 27.75 -1.51 17.30
N GLY A 130 27.85 -1.90 18.58
CA GLY A 130 29.09 -2.28 19.28
C GLY A 130 29.27 -3.78 19.42
#